data_AF-A0A838VGE3-F1
#
_entry.id   AF-A0A838VGE3-F1
#
_cell.length_a   1.000
_cell.length_b   1.000
_cell.length_c   1.000
_cell.angle_alpha   90.00
_cell.angle_beta   90.00
_cell.angle_gamma   90.00
#
_symmetry.space_group_name_H-M   'P 1'
#
loop_
_entity.id
_entity.type
_entity.pdbx_description
1 polymer ?
#
loop_
_entity_poly.entity_id
_entity_poly.type
_entity_poly.pdbx_seq_one_letter_code
_entity_poly.pdbx_strand_id
1 'polypeptide(L)' 'MPVWVLVNARNIGISESALLDDYPTLTATALANAWVYADVYTVEIADEIRSNQED' A
#
# COMPACT_ATOMS: atom_id res chain seq x y z
N MET A 1 5.50 6.84 4.16
CA MET A 1 4.32 5.97 4.31
C MET A 1 4.74 4.56 3.91
N PRO A 2 4.41 3.53 4.69
CA PRO A 2 4.78 2.16 4.35
C PRO A 2 4.03 1.66 3.12
N VAL A 3 4.68 0.86 2.27
CA VAL A 3 4.06 0.29 1.06
C VAL A 3 2.95 -0.70 1.43
N TRP A 4 3.14 -1.48 2.50
CA TRP A 4 2.13 -2.44 2.96
C TRP A 4 0.79 -1.78 3.31
N VAL A 5 0.78 -0.52 3.77
CA VAL A 5 -0.46 0.23 4.07
C VAL A 5 -1.26 0.45 2.79
N LEU A 6 -0.59 0.85 1.71
CA LEU A 6 -1.21 1.08 0.40
C LEU A 6 -1.77 -0.24 -0.16
N VAL A 7 -1.00 -1.31 -0.06
CA VAL A 7 -1.41 -2.65 -0.54
C VAL A 7 -2.59 -3.17 0.27
N ASN A 8 -2.56 -3.01 1.60
CA ASN A 8 -3.67 -3.41 2.47
C ASN A 8 -4.95 -2.61 2.15
N ALA A 9 -4.84 -1.29 1.96
CA ALA A 9 -5.96 -0.44 1.57
C ALA A 9 -6.61 -0.91 0.26
N ARG A 10 -5.79 -1.27 -0.74
CA ARG A 10 -6.27 -1.85 -1.99
C ARG A 10 -6.96 -3.20 -1.78
N ASN A 11 -6.42 -4.06 -0.90
CA ASN A 11 -6.99 -5.37 -0.59
C ASN A 11 -8.39 -5.28 0.06
N ILE A 12 -8.65 -4.22 0.84
CA ILE A 12 -9.98 -3.95 1.42
C ILE A 12 -10.90 -3.11 0.52
N GLY A 13 -10.47 -2.84 -0.73
CA GLY A 13 -11.29 -2.20 -1.75
C GLY A 13 -11.17 -0.68 -1.85
N ILE A 14 -10.19 -0.05 -1.20
CA ILE A 14 -9.93 1.39 -1.34
C ILE A 14 -9.30 1.65 -2.71
N SER A 15 -9.88 2.60 -3.43
CA SER A 15 -9.38 3.04 -4.74
C SER A 15 -8.12 3.92 -4.63
N GLU A 16 -7.30 3.92 -5.68
CA GLU A 16 -6.09 4.77 -5.75
C GLU A 16 -6.41 6.26 -5.65
N SER A 17 -7.53 6.71 -6.24
CA SER A 17 -7.98 8.10 -6.11
C SER A 17 -8.32 8.45 -4.66
N ALA A 18 -9.01 7.57 -3.95
CA ALA A 18 -9.31 7.78 -2.53
C ALA A 18 -8.02 7.82 -1.69
N LEU A 19 -7.02 7.00 -2.01
CA LEU A 19 -5.70 7.07 -1.35
C LEU A 19 -4.98 8.40 -1.59
N LEU A 20 -5.05 8.95 -2.79
CA LEU A 20 -4.44 10.25 -3.10
C LEU A 20 -5.20 11.41 -2.44
N ASP A 21 -6.51 11.29 -2.28
CA ASP A 21 -7.34 12.27 -1.58
C ASP A 21 -7.10 12.25 -0.06
N ASP A 22 -7.06 11.05 0.54
CA ASP A 22 -6.85 10.85 1.98
C ASP A 22 -5.41 11.17 2.42
N TYR A 23 -4.45 11.08 1.49
CA TYR A 23 -3.04 11.35 1.74
C TYR A 23 -2.48 12.40 0.77
N PRO A 24 -2.65 13.71 1.04
CA PRO A 24 -2.23 14.79 0.14
C PRO A 24 -0.71 14.86 -0.13
N THR A 25 0.10 14.18 0.70
CA THR A 25 1.56 14.07 0.52
C THR A 25 1.96 12.88 -0.35
N LEU A 26 1.03 11.97 -0.64
CA LEU A 26 1.22 10.84 -1.54
C LEU A 26 1.03 11.32 -2.98
N THR A 27 2.05 11.12 -3.80
CA THR A 27 1.99 11.47 -5.23
C THR A 27 1.65 10.23 -6.06
N ALA A 28 1.04 10.44 -7.23
CA ALA A 28 0.77 9.35 -8.18
C ALA A 28 2.05 8.57 -8.57
N THR A 29 3.19 9.26 -8.68
CA THR A 29 4.49 8.62 -8.94
C THR A 29 4.94 7.76 -7.76
N ALA A 30 4.78 8.23 -6.52
CA ALA A 30 5.11 7.44 -5.33
C ALA A 30 4.21 6.21 -5.22
N LEU A 31 2.93 6.34 -5.57
CA LEU A 31 1.97 5.23 -5.60
C LEU A 31 2.37 4.18 -6.66
N ALA A 32 2.71 4.61 -7.88
CA ALA A 32 3.17 3.71 -8.94
C ALA A 32 4.46 2.97 -8.52
N ASN A 33 5.42 3.67 -7.90
CA ASN A 33 6.64 3.04 -7.40
C ASN A 33 6.35 2.03 -6.27
N ALA A 34 5.37 2.32 -5.40
CA ALA A 34 4.95 1.41 -4.35
C ALA A 34 4.38 0.10 -4.91
N TRP A 35 3.62 0.16 -6.02
CA TRP A 35 3.12 -1.03 -6.69
C TRP A 35 4.21 -1.88 -7.33
N VAL A 36 5.19 -1.26 -7.99
CA VAL A 36 6.36 -1.97 -8.52
C VAL A 36 7.11 -2.67 -7.39
N TYR A 37 7.30 -1.99 -6.25
CA TYR A 37 7.93 -2.59 -5.08
C TYR A 37 7.11 -3.77 -4.54
N ALA A 38 5.79 -3.61 -4.38
CA ALA A 38 4.93 -4.67 -3.87
C ALA A 38 4.86 -5.92 -4.76
N ASP A 39 4.99 -5.74 -6.08
CA ASP A 39 5.04 -6.84 -7.04
C ASP A 39 6.35 -7.63 -6.94
N VAL A 40 7.47 -6.95 -6.66
CA VAL A 40 8.78 -7.61 -6.45
C VAL A 40 8.86 -8.29 -5.08
N TYR A 41 8.29 -7.68 -4.04
CA TYR A 41 8.42 -8.10 -2.63
C TYR A 41 7.09 -8.60 -2.05
N THR A 42 6.31 -9.36 -2.81
CA THR A 42 4.94 -9.74 -2.41
C THR A 42 4.87 -10.52 -1.09
N VAL A 43 5.84 -11.41 -0.82
CA VAL A 43 5.88 -12.20 0.42
C VAL A 43 6.15 -11.31 1.64
N GLU A 44 7.13 -10.42 1.53
CA GLU A 44 7.48 -9.46 2.59
C GLU A 44 6.29 -8.56 2.93
N ILE A 45 5.65 -7.99 1.90
CA ILE A 45 4.45 -7.17 2.09
C ILE A 45 3.31 -7.96 2.71
N ALA A 46 3.09 -9.21 2.29
CA ALA A 46 2.05 -10.05 2.89
C ALA A 46 2.33 -10.34 4.38
N ASP A 47 3.59 -10.58 4.73
CA ASP A 47 4.03 -10.77 6.12
C ASP A 47 3.86 -9.51 6.95
N GLU A 48 4.21 -8.33 6.43
CA GLU A 48 3.98 -7.05 7.09
C GLU A 48 2.49 -6.77 7.34
N ILE A 49 1.63 -7.05 6.35
CA ILE A 49 0.17 -6.90 6.48
C ILE A 49 -0.36 -7.84 7.57
N ARG A 50 0.06 -9.11 7.56
CA ARG A 50 -0.34 -10.09 8.57
C ARG A 50 0.12 -9.69 9.97
N SER A 51 1.39 -9.31 10.12
CA SER A 51 1.94 -8.88 11.41
C SER A 51 1.15 -7.70 11.98
N ASN A 52 0.79 -6.73 11.14
CA ASN A 52 0.03 -5.56 11.59
C ASN A 52 -1.46 -5.85 11.86
N GLN A 53 -1.99 -7.00 11.43
CA GLN A 53 -3.36 -7.44 11.77
C GLN A 53 -3.42 -8.27 13.05
N GLU A 54 -2.28 -8.81 13.50
CA GLU A 54 -2.15 -9.64 14.70
C GLU A 54 -1.84 -8.81 15.97
N ASP A 55 -1.49 -7.52 15.81
CA ASP A 55 -1.31 -6.52 16.88
C ASP A 55 -2.58 -5.71 17.18
#